data_AF-A0AAV1QZ74-F1
#
_entry.id   AF-A0AAV1QZ74-F1
#
_cell.length_a   1.000
_cell.length_b   1.000
_cell.length_c   1.000
_cell.angle_alpha   90.00
_cell.angle_beta   90.00
_cell.angle_gamma   90.00
#
_symmetry.space_group_name_H-M   'P 1'
#
loop_
_entity.id
_entity.type
_entity.pdbx_description
1 polymer ?
#
loop_
_entity_poly.entity_id
_entity_poly.type
_entity_poly.pdbx_seq_one_letter_code
_entity_poly.pdbx_strand_id
1 'polypeptide(L)'
;MRYKAVSCMSRSYRPTIPVTYIAQVLGFSSTSDEIDVDSDVSGLEECVEWMKAHGACLTSDNNGEMQLDTKASSSSLYMPEPEDAVAHGDANLAVNDFLTRTSL
;
A
#
# COMPACT_ATOMS: atom_id res chain seq x y z
N MET A 1 3.11 -7.43 2.76
CA MET A 1 3.68 -8.16 1.60
C MET A 1 3.41 -7.47 0.26
N ARG A 2 2.22 -6.88 0.06
CA ARG A 2 1.82 -6.20 -1.19
C ARG A 2 2.78 -5.07 -1.65
N TYR A 3 3.22 -4.20 -0.74
CA TYR A 3 4.18 -3.12 -1.07
C TYR A 3 5.50 -3.61 -1.68
N LYS A 4 6.09 -4.66 -1.10
CA LYS A 4 7.34 -5.24 -1.63
C LYS A 4 7.16 -5.80 -3.04
N ALA A 5 6.00 -6.39 -3.33
CA ALA A 5 5.68 -6.92 -4.65
C ALA A 5 5.57 -5.79 -5.69
N VAL A 6 4.80 -4.73 -5.40
CA VAL A 6 4.66 -3.56 -6.30
C VAL A 6 6.01 -2.88 -6.53
N SER A 7 6.79 -2.66 -5.47
CA SER A 7 8.14 -2.08 -5.58
C SER A 7 9.08 -2.92 -6.48
N CYS A 8 9.03 -4.25 -6.36
CA CYS A 8 9.78 -5.15 -7.24
C CYS A 8 9.30 -5.05 -8.69
N MET A 9 7.99 -5.06 -8.91
CA MET A 9 7.38 -4.95 -10.25
C MET A 9 7.78 -3.65 -10.94
N SER A 10 7.70 -2.50 -10.26
CA SER A 10 8.06 -1.20 -10.81
C SER A 10 9.54 -1.09 -11.23
N ARG A 11 10.43 -1.92 -10.68
CA ARG A 11 11.86 -1.95 -11.02
C ARG A 11 12.20 -2.95 -12.12
N SER A 12 11.38 -3.99 -12.28
CA SER A 12 11.69 -5.16 -13.11
C SER A 12 10.96 -5.16 -14.47
N TYR A 13 9.79 -4.53 -14.56
CA TYR A 13 8.99 -4.47 -15.77
C TYR A 13 9.00 -3.06 -16.39
N ARG A 14 8.97 -2.95 -17.72
CA ARG A 14 8.94 -1.69 -18.48
C ARG A 14 8.09 -1.86 -19.74
N PRO A 15 7.31 -0.83 -20.18
CA PRO A 15 7.11 0.47 -19.53
C PRO A 15 5.91 0.53 -18.56
N THR A 16 4.88 -0.28 -18.77
CA THR A 16 3.63 -0.24 -18.00
C THR A 16 3.11 -1.65 -17.71
N ILE A 17 2.28 -1.79 -16.67
CA ILE A 17 1.68 -3.07 -16.27
C ILE A 17 0.17 -2.86 -16.06
N PRO A 18 -0.71 -3.69 -16.63
CA PRO A 18 -2.15 -3.62 -16.37
C PRO A 18 -2.49 -3.75 -14.89
N VAL A 19 -3.37 -2.89 -14.39
CA VAL A 19 -3.80 -2.93 -12.98
C VAL A 19 -4.60 -4.18 -12.66
N THR A 20 -5.34 -4.70 -13.64
CA THR A 20 -6.05 -5.99 -13.57
C THR A 20 -5.10 -7.13 -13.19
N TYR A 21 -3.94 -7.22 -13.85
CA TYR A 21 -2.91 -8.19 -13.53
C TYR A 21 -2.34 -7.99 -12.12
N ILE A 22 -2.08 -6.74 -11.72
CA ILE A 22 -1.56 -6.43 -10.39
C ILE A 22 -2.57 -6.81 -9.31
N ALA A 23 -3.86 -6.53 -9.52
CA ALA A 23 -4.93 -6.88 -8.59
C ALA A 23 -4.99 -8.41 -8.35
N GLN A 24 -4.84 -9.21 -9.40
CA GLN A 24 -4.76 -10.67 -9.28
C GLN A 24 -3.52 -11.12 -8.50
N VAL A 25 -2.34 -10.60 -8.83
CA VAL A 25 -1.08 -11.01 -8.16
C VAL A 25 -1.04 -10.59 -6.69
N LEU A 26 -1.62 -9.44 -6.35
CA LEU A 26 -1.69 -8.94 -4.98
C LEU A 26 -2.85 -9.54 -4.17
N GLY A 27 -3.70 -10.34 -4.81
CA GLY A 27 -4.85 -11.01 -4.21
C GLY A 27 -5.99 -10.06 -3.84
N PHE A 28 -6.18 -9.00 -4.63
CA PHE A 28 -7.39 -8.18 -4.59
C PHE A 28 -8.51 -8.77 -5.45
N SER A 29 -8.16 -9.48 -6.53
CA SER A 29 -9.10 -10.23 -7.36
C SER A 29 -8.90 -11.74 -7.15
N SER A 30 -10.00 -12.48 -7.01
CA SER A 30 -10.00 -13.92 -6.86
C SER A 30 -9.78 -14.60 -8.21
N THR A 31 -8.84 -15.55 -8.27
CA THR A 31 -8.61 -16.37 -9.48
C THR A 31 -9.58 -17.56 -9.59
N SER A 32 -10.51 -17.70 -8.65
CA SER A 32 -11.48 -18.80 -8.63
C SER A 32 -12.35 -18.76 -9.89
N ASP A 33 -12.51 -19.91 -10.56
CA ASP A 33 -13.33 -20.08 -11.78
C ASP A 33 -14.82 -19.67 -11.61
N GLU A 34 -15.25 -19.35 -10.39
CA GLU A 34 -16.52 -18.68 -10.10
C GLU A 34 -16.38 -17.19 -10.50
N ILE A 35 -16.77 -16.85 -11.73
CA ILE A 35 -16.82 -15.47 -12.22
C ILE A 35 -17.94 -14.74 -11.45
N ASP A 36 -17.65 -14.30 -10.23
CA ASP A 36 -18.43 -13.27 -9.56
C ASP A 36 -17.93 -11.91 -10.04
N VAL A 37 -18.54 -11.44 -11.12
CA VAL A 37 -18.20 -10.18 -11.79
C VAL A 37 -18.29 -8.97 -10.87
N ASP A 38 -19.12 -9.02 -9.84
CA ASP A 38 -19.29 -7.93 -8.86
C ASP A 38 -18.09 -7.88 -7.89
N SER A 39 -17.66 -9.02 -7.35
CA SER A 39 -16.46 -9.13 -6.52
C SER A 39 -15.17 -8.75 -7.26
N ASP A 40 -15.06 -9.02 -8.56
CA ASP A 40 -13.85 -8.69 -9.34
C ASP A 40 -13.69 -7.17 -9.55
N VAL A 41 -14.81 -6.48 -9.85
CA VAL A 41 -14.82 -5.02 -10.00
C VAL A 41 -14.50 -4.33 -8.67
N SER A 42 -15.08 -4.82 -7.57
CA SER A 42 -14.80 -4.30 -6.22
C SER A 42 -13.32 -4.46 -5.83
N GLY A 43 -12.72 -5.63 -6.11
CA GLY A 43 -11.30 -5.87 -5.85
C GLY A 43 -10.37 -4.99 -6.68
N LEU A 44 -10.74 -4.72 -7.94
CA LEU A 44 -9.96 -3.82 -8.80
C LEU A 44 -9.96 -2.38 -8.26
N GLU A 45 -11.10 -1.88 -7.80
CA GLU A 45 -11.21 -0.56 -7.18
C GLU A 45 -10.37 -0.46 -5.90
N GLU A 46 -10.46 -1.46 -5.00
CA GLU A 46 -9.63 -1.54 -3.80
C GLU A 46 -8.14 -1.53 -4.15
N CYS A 47 -7.74 -2.27 -5.18
CA CYS A 47 -6.35 -2.29 -5.65
C CYS A 47 -5.89 -0.90 -6.11
N VAL A 48 -6.74 -0.18 -6.85
CA VAL A 48 -6.44 1.19 -7.34
C VAL A 48 -6.27 2.16 -6.19
N GLU A 49 -7.19 2.15 -5.23
CA GLU A 49 -7.12 3.01 -4.05
C GLU A 49 -5.88 2.71 -3.20
N TRP A 50 -5.60 1.43 -2.96
CA TRP A 50 -4.43 0.99 -2.22
C TRP A 50 -3.14 1.45 -2.90
N MET A 51 -3.02 1.30 -4.21
CA MET A 51 -1.86 1.75 -4.97
C MET A 51 -1.67 3.27 -4.92
N LYS A 52 -2.75 4.05 -5.08
CA LYS A 52 -2.70 5.51 -4.96
C LYS A 52 -2.25 5.96 -3.58
N ALA A 53 -2.76 5.33 -2.51
CA ALA A 53 -2.36 5.60 -1.14
C ALA A 53 -0.88 5.31 -0.85
N HIS A 54 -0.26 4.43 -1.65
CA HIS A 54 1.16 4.08 -1.57
C HIS A 54 2.03 4.89 -2.56
N GLY A 55 1.48 5.91 -3.22
CA GLY A 55 2.23 6.78 -4.13
C GLY A 55 2.52 6.18 -5.51
N ALA A 56 1.76 5.17 -5.94
CA ALA A 56 1.86 4.64 -7.29
C ALA A 56 1.29 5.62 -8.32
N CYS A 57 1.93 5.71 -9.48
CA CYS A 57 1.47 6.51 -10.61
C CYS A 57 0.71 5.62 -11.59
N LEU A 58 -0.58 5.88 -11.76
CA LEU A 58 -1.46 5.15 -12.68
C LEU A 58 -1.77 6.01 -13.91
N THR A 59 -1.80 5.38 -15.08
CA THR A 59 -2.08 6.01 -16.38
C THR A 59 -3.11 5.19 -17.13
N SER A 60 -4.02 5.81 -17.86
CA SER A 60 -4.87 5.08 -18.81
C SER A 60 -4.15 4.89 -20.15
N ASP A 61 -4.27 3.71 -20.73
CA ASP A 61 -3.79 3.46 -22.08
C ASP A 61 -4.79 3.92 -23.16
N ASN A 62 -4.45 3.67 -24.43
CA ASN A 62 -5.29 4.06 -25.57
C ASN A 62 -6.64 3.30 -25.62
N ASN A 63 -6.75 2.19 -24.89
CA ASN A 63 -7.96 1.38 -24.77
C ASN A 63 -8.79 1.77 -23.54
N GLY A 64 -8.30 2.68 -22.69
CA GLY A 64 -8.94 3.09 -21.45
C GLY A 64 -8.63 2.18 -20.27
N GLU A 65 -7.76 1.18 -20.42
CA GLU A 65 -7.34 0.31 -19.32
C GLU A 65 -6.38 1.06 -18.39
N MET A 66 -6.59 0.94 -17.08
CA MET A 66 -5.65 1.49 -16.11
C MET A 66 -4.37 0.65 -16.09
N GLN A 67 -3.24 1.34 -16.22
CA GLN A 67 -1.91 0.77 -16.15
C GLN A 67 -1.06 1.47 -15.08
N LEU A 68 -0.18 0.72 -14.44
CA LEU A 68 0.86 1.23 -13.57
C LEU A 68 2.02 1.77 -14.40
N ASP A 69 2.34 3.06 -14.27
CA ASP A 69 3.58 3.64 -14.79
C ASP A 69 4.73 3.21 -13.88
N THR A 70 5.46 2.18 -14.31
CA THR A 70 6.56 1.60 -13.54
C THR A 70 7.69 2.60 -13.31
N LYS A 71 7.95 3.48 -14.28
CA LYS A 71 9.03 4.47 -14.23
C LYS A 71 8.71 5.57 -13.24
N ALA A 72 7.53 6.18 -13.34
CA ALA A 72 7.09 7.23 -12.42
C ALA A 72 6.90 6.68 -11.00
N SER A 73 6.32 5.48 -10.87
CA SER A 73 6.07 4.85 -9.57
C SER A 73 7.37 4.51 -8.83
N SER A 74 8.44 4.13 -9.54
CA SER A 74 9.72 3.76 -8.90
C SER A 74 10.30 4.84 -7.97
N SER A 75 10.04 6.11 -8.25
CA SER A 75 10.53 7.24 -7.47
C SER A 75 9.51 7.78 -6.45
N SER A 76 8.24 7.43 -6.58
CA SER A 76 7.14 7.99 -5.79
C SER A 76 6.50 6.99 -4.82
N LEU A 77 6.82 5.69 -4.94
CA LEU A 77 6.29 4.65 -4.05
C LEU A 77 6.81 4.81 -2.62
N TYR A 78 5.90 4.87 -1.66
CA TYR A 78 6.19 4.91 -0.23
C TYR A 78 5.25 4.00 0.56
N MET A 79 5.65 3.68 1.78
CA MET A 79 4.79 2.98 2.73
C MET A 79 4.19 4.02 3.68
N PRO A 80 2.86 4.26 3.66
CA PRO A 80 2.21 5.19 4.57
C PRO A 80 2.40 4.75 6.03
N GLU A 81 2.40 5.71 6.95
CA GLU A 81 2.49 5.40 8.38
C GLU A 81 1.28 4.56 8.82
N PRO A 82 1.48 3.52 9.64
CA PRO A 82 0.37 2.74 10.16
C PRO A 82 -0.48 3.61 11.09
N GLU A 83 -1.79 3.64 10.86
CA GLU A 83 -2.75 4.36 11.70
C GLU A 83 -2.77 3.89 13.16
N ASP A 84 -2.35 2.65 13.41
CA ASP A 84 -2.17 2.05 14.75
C ASP A 84 -0.80 2.32 15.38
N ALA A 85 -0.05 3.34 14.92
CA ALA A 85 1.16 3.78 15.60
C ALA A 85 0.78 4.41 16.95
N VAL A 86 0.60 3.57 17.97
CA VAL A 86 0.42 3.99 19.35
C VAL A 86 1.67 4.79 19.73
N ALA A 87 1.52 6.11 19.84
CA ALA A 87 2.56 6.98 20.37
C ALA A 87 2.87 6.48 21.78
N HIS A 88 3.95 5.71 21.91
CA HIS A 88 4.43 5.24 23.20
C HIS A 88 5.07 6.44 23.91
N GLY A 89 4.23 7.40 24.31
CA GLY A 89 4.58 8.40 25.30
C GLY A 89 4.89 7.63 26.57
N ASP A 90 6.16 7.49 26.88
CA ASP A 90 6.64 6.85 28.09
C ASP A 90 6.09 7.64 29.30
N ALA A 91 5.01 7.11 29.87
CA ALA A 91 4.35 7.67 31.04
C ALA A 91 5.23 7.61 32.30
N ASN A 92 6.44 7.05 32.23
CA ASN A 92 7.37 6.88 33.36
C ASN A 92 8.40 8.02 33.49
N LEU A 93 8.35 9.05 32.63
CA LEU A 93 9.21 10.25 32.71
C LEU A 93 8.61 11.37 33.57
N ALA A 94 7.76 11.05 34.54
CA ALA A 94 7.33 12.03 35.54
C ALA A 94 8.49 12.29 36.51
N VAL A 95 9.28 13.34 36.27
CA VAL A 95 10.39 13.82 37.12
C VAL A 95 10.01 13.97 38.60
N ASN A 96 8.72 14.09 38.90
CA ASN A 96 8.19 14.17 40.26
C ASN A 96 8.41 12.86 41.05
N ASP A 97 8.45 11.69 40.41
CA ASP A 97 8.68 10.40 41.06
C ASP A 97 10.17 10.14 41.41
N PHE A 98 11.07 10.92 40.79
CA PHE A 98 12.50 10.87 41.08
C PHE A 98 12.85 11.55 42.42
N LEU A 99 12.08 12.57 42.82
CA LEU A 99 12.36 13.40 44.00
C LEU A 99 11.76 12.85 45.31
N THR A 100 10.79 11.94 45.25
CA THR A 100 10.09 11.43 46.44
C THR A 100 10.86 10.33 47.19
N ARG A 101 11.95 9.80 46.63
CA ARG A 101 12.71 8.67 47.21
C ARG A 101 13.78 9.06 48.24
N THR A 102 13.87 10.35 48.61
CA THR A 102 14.92 10.82 49.53
C THR A 102 14.37 11.77 50.60
N SER A 103 13.52 11.24 51.50
CA SER A 103 13.32 11.84 52.82
C SER A 103 13.51 10.73 53.86
N LEU A 104 14.58 10.86 54.64
CA LEU A 104 14.98 10.04 55.79
C LEU A 104 13.92 10.06 56.90
#